data_AF-A0AA90QP40-F1
#
_entry.id   AF-A0AA90QP40-F1
#
_cell.length_a   1.000
_cell.length_b   1.000
_cell.length_c   1.000
_cell.angle_alpha   90.00
_cell.angle_beta   90.00
_cell.angle_gamma   90.00
#
_symmetry.space_group_name_H-M   'P 1'
#
loop_
_entity.id
_entity.type
_entity.pdbx_description
1 polymer ?
#
loop_
_entity_poly.entity_id
_entity_poly.type
_entity_poly.pdbx_seq_one_letter_code
_entity_poly.pdbx_strand_id
1 'polypeptide(L)'
;LSQILGPLYFSSDKYSLKFNGKLILQGIDDQTTGGIAADYNGKHVMLQCAPQEVKGNATADDVRKIVPSYSDAKVNELVELMKGSTSSVEVGRLCAVSGENACIVNAQVFFD
;
A
#
# COMPACT_ATOMS: atom_id res chain seq x y z
N LEU A 1 13.38 4.19 -35.89
CA LEU A 1 14.35 4.00 -34.79
C LEU A 1 13.60 3.34 -33.64
N SER A 2 13.70 2.01 -33.56
CA SER A 2 13.14 1.22 -32.47
C SER A 2 13.96 1.47 -31.22
N GLN A 3 13.33 1.95 -30.15
CA GLN A 3 13.87 1.79 -28.80
C GLN A 3 13.09 0.68 -28.11
N ILE A 4 13.74 -0.47 -28.05
CA ILE A 4 13.43 -1.53 -27.10
C ILE A 4 13.83 -0.96 -25.74
N LEU A 5 12.86 -0.46 -24.98
CA LEU A 5 13.07 -0.14 -23.57
C LEU A 5 13.11 -1.47 -22.81
N GLY A 6 14.20 -1.65 -22.05
CA GLY A 6 14.51 -2.86 -21.30
C GLY A 6 13.44 -3.23 -20.26
N PRO A 7 13.62 -4.36 -19.56
CA PRO A 7 12.60 -4.90 -18.67
C PRO A 7 12.27 -3.89 -17.58
N LEU A 8 11.04 -3.37 -17.61
CA LEU A 8 10.45 -2.61 -16.54
C LEU A 8 10.26 -3.56 -15.34
N TYR A 9 11.25 -3.62 -14.46
CA TYR A 9 11.10 -4.26 -13.15
C TYR A 9 10.21 -3.38 -12.26
N PHE A 10 8.90 -3.38 -12.53
CA PHE A 10 7.92 -2.92 -11.55
C PHE A 10 7.55 -4.12 -10.69
N SER A 11 7.84 -4.05 -9.38
CA SER A 11 7.15 -4.90 -8.40
C SER A 11 5.67 -4.60 -8.54
N SER A 12 4.98 -5.39 -9.35
CA SER A 12 3.55 -5.21 -9.58
C SER A 12 2.86 -5.97 -8.47
N ASP A 13 2.59 -5.29 -7.36
CA ASP A 13 1.94 -5.91 -6.22
C ASP A 13 0.57 -6.43 -6.67
N LYS A 14 0.43 -7.75 -6.68
CA LYS A 14 -0.79 -8.43 -7.09
C LYS A 14 -1.67 -8.62 -5.86
N TYR A 15 -2.84 -8.01 -5.89
CA TYR A 15 -3.82 -8.15 -4.82
C TYR A 15 -4.95 -9.08 -5.25
N SER A 16 -5.49 -9.80 -4.27
CA SER A 16 -6.71 -10.58 -4.45
C SER A 16 -7.63 -10.38 -3.26
N LEU A 17 -8.88 -10.04 -3.52
CA LEU A 17 -9.91 -9.88 -2.51
C LEU A 17 -10.87 -11.07 -2.61
N LYS A 18 -10.99 -11.82 -1.51
CA LYS A 18 -11.96 -12.90 -1.37
C LYS A 18 -13.01 -12.52 -0.33
N PHE A 19 -14.28 -12.71 -0.65
CA PHE A 19 -15.39 -12.56 0.28
C PHE A 19 -16.13 -13.89 0.38
N ASN A 20 -16.32 -14.40 1.60
CA ASN A 20 -16.84 -15.75 1.86
C ASN A 20 -16.11 -16.85 1.06
N GLY A 21 -14.78 -16.75 0.92
CA GLY A 21 -13.96 -17.70 0.17
C GLY A 21 -14.03 -17.57 -1.36
N LYS A 22 -14.96 -16.77 -1.91
CA LYS A 22 -15.06 -16.51 -3.35
C LYS A 22 -14.18 -15.33 -3.75
N LEU A 23 -13.42 -15.49 -4.83
CA LEU A 23 -12.66 -14.38 -5.44
C LEU A 23 -13.62 -13.34 -6.02
N ILE A 24 -13.47 -12.11 -5.55
CA ILE A 24 -14.29 -10.95 -5.94
C ILE A 24 -13.52 -10.07 -6.91
N LEU A 25 -12.23 -9.89 -6.63
CA LEU A 25 -11.36 -8.99 -7.36
C LEU A 25 -9.93 -9.52 -7.32
N GLN A 26 -9.23 -9.39 -8.45
CA GLN A 26 -7.81 -9.67 -8.57
C GLN A 26 -7.19 -8.71 -9.60
N GLY A 27 -6.04 -8.15 -9.28
CA GLY A 27 -5.36 -7.23 -10.18
C GLY A 27 -4.03 -6.75 -9.62
N ILE A 28 -3.42 -5.82 -10.34
CA ILE A 28 -2.24 -5.08 -9.90
C ILE A 28 -2.75 -3.75 -9.37
N ASP A 29 -2.28 -3.36 -8.19
CA ASP A 29 -2.48 -2.00 -7.69
C ASP A 29 -1.12 -1.33 -7.48
N ASP A 30 -0.67 -0.65 -8.53
CA ASP A 30 0.52 0.18 -8.54
C ASP A 30 0.18 1.66 -8.74
N GLN A 31 1.20 2.52 -8.71
CA GLN A 31 1.06 3.98 -8.86
C GLN A 31 0.37 4.41 -10.18
N THR A 32 0.29 3.53 -11.17
CA THR A 32 -0.29 3.82 -12.50
C THR A 32 -1.73 3.31 -12.65
N THR A 33 -2.14 2.33 -11.85
CA THR A 33 -3.45 1.69 -11.96
C THR A 33 -4.57 2.42 -11.22
N GLY A 34 -4.26 3.17 -10.15
CA GLY A 34 -5.25 3.90 -9.36
C GLY A 34 -6.25 3.00 -8.60
N GLY A 35 -5.88 1.74 -8.37
CA GLY A 35 -6.73 0.72 -7.77
C GLY A 35 -7.17 -0.38 -8.75
N ILE A 36 -7.83 -1.39 -8.21
CA ILE A 36 -8.42 -2.50 -8.95
C ILE A 36 -9.94 -2.38 -8.81
N ALA A 37 -10.68 -2.50 -9.91
CA ALA A 37 -12.13 -2.40 -9.93
C ALA A 37 -12.78 -3.69 -10.46
N ALA A 38 -13.95 -4.04 -9.91
CA ALA A 38 -14.74 -5.18 -10.35
C ALA A 38 -16.22 -4.98 -10.03
N ASP A 39 -17.10 -5.65 -10.77
CA ASP A 39 -18.53 -5.72 -10.45
C ASP A 39 -18.85 -7.03 -9.74
N TYR A 40 -19.49 -6.94 -8.57
CA TYR A 40 -19.90 -8.08 -7.77
C TYR A 40 -21.36 -7.95 -7.33
N ASN A 41 -22.20 -8.93 -7.72
CA ASN A 41 -23.64 -8.93 -7.47
C ASN A 41 -24.35 -7.64 -7.90
N GLY A 42 -23.96 -7.10 -9.07
CA GLY A 42 -24.54 -5.87 -9.62
C GLY A 42 -24.11 -4.59 -8.90
N LYS A 43 -23.09 -4.66 -8.04
CA LYS A 43 -22.49 -3.50 -7.37
C LYS A 43 -21.05 -3.32 -7.81
N HIS A 44 -20.67 -2.07 -8.07
CA HIS A 44 -19.28 -1.74 -8.31
C HIS A 44 -18.47 -1.80 -7.01
N VAL A 45 -17.31 -2.46 -7.05
CA VAL A 45 -16.38 -2.59 -5.93
C VAL A 45 -14.99 -2.18 -6.42
N MET A 46 -14.29 -1.40 -5.60
CA MET A 46 -12.92 -0.95 -5.86
C MET A 46 -12.03 -1.30 -4.66
N LEU A 47 -10.84 -1.82 -4.95
CA LEU A 47 -9.75 -2.00 -3.99
C LEU A 47 -8.65 -0.99 -4.33
N GLN A 48 -8.19 -0.25 -3.32
CA GLN A 48 -7.04 0.64 -3.46
C GLN A 48 -6.12 0.51 -2.25
N CYS A 49 -4.84 0.33 -2.48
CA CYS A 49 -3.75 0.07 -1.53
C CYS A 49 -2.70 1.17 -1.66
N ALA A 50 -2.94 2.28 -0.96
CA ALA A 50 -2.05 3.43 -0.96
C ALA A 50 -0.78 3.13 -0.15
N PRO A 51 0.41 3.52 -0.63
CA PRO A 51 1.65 3.38 0.14
C PRO A 51 1.58 4.20 1.43
N GLN A 52 2.22 3.69 2.48
CA GLN A 52 2.41 4.36 3.76
C GLN A 52 3.90 4.64 3.90
N GLU A 53 4.27 5.91 3.86
CA GLU A 53 5.66 6.34 3.76
C GLU A 53 6.13 7.07 5.02
N VAL A 54 7.30 6.68 5.51
CA VAL A 54 8.07 7.45 6.48
C VAL A 54 9.03 8.35 5.72
N LYS A 55 8.93 9.66 5.96
CA LYS A 55 9.75 10.67 5.28
C LYS A 55 11.17 10.72 5.86
N GLY A 56 12.11 11.22 5.06
CA GLY A 56 13.45 11.57 5.54
C GLY A 56 13.40 12.53 6.72
N ASN A 57 14.28 12.30 7.70
CA ASN A 57 14.31 13.01 8.98
C ASN A 57 13.01 12.91 9.81
N ALA A 58 12.21 11.87 9.62
CA ALA A 58 11.04 11.61 10.46
C ALA A 58 11.45 11.43 11.94
N THR A 59 10.63 11.99 12.84
CA THR A 59 10.78 11.76 14.28
C THR A 59 10.14 10.42 14.68
N ALA A 60 10.46 9.93 15.89
CA ALA A 60 9.83 8.73 16.43
C ALA A 60 8.29 8.86 16.49
N ASP A 61 7.77 10.06 16.76
CA ASP A 61 6.33 10.33 16.79
C ASP A 61 5.71 10.30 15.39
N ASP A 62 6.43 10.74 14.37
CA ASP A 62 5.98 10.62 12.97
C ASP A 62 5.89 9.16 12.54
N VAL A 63 6.90 8.36 12.91
CA VAL A 63 6.89 6.92 12.65
C VAL A 63 5.72 6.23 13.35
N ARG A 64 5.51 6.47 14.65
CA ARG A 64 4.42 5.83 15.43
C ARG A 64 3.03 6.17 14.93
N LYS A 65 2.83 7.35 14.32
CA LYS A 65 1.54 7.70 13.68
C LYS A 65 1.23 6.83 12.47
N ILE A 66 2.26 6.37 11.76
CA ILE A 66 2.11 5.56 10.54
C ILE A 66 2.06 4.08 10.89
N VAL A 67 2.94 3.64 11.79
CA VAL A 67 3.11 2.23 12.23
C VAL A 67 2.90 2.09 13.75
N PRO A 68 1.67 2.23 14.26
CA PRO A 68 1.41 2.19 15.71
C PRO A 68 1.68 0.83 16.35
N SER A 69 1.82 -0.23 15.56
CA SER A 69 2.11 -1.59 16.03
C SER A 69 3.60 -1.90 16.18
N TYR A 70 4.49 -1.04 15.68
CA TYR A 70 5.93 -1.27 15.79
C TYR A 70 6.41 -1.16 17.24
N SER A 71 7.37 -1.99 17.62
CA SER A 71 8.05 -1.89 18.91
C SER A 71 8.94 -0.64 18.95
N ASP A 72 9.24 -0.13 20.15
CA ASP A 72 10.14 1.02 20.30
C ASP A 72 11.52 0.77 19.68
N ALA A 73 12.02 -0.47 19.71
CA ALA A 73 13.27 -0.83 19.06
C ALA A 73 13.20 -0.64 17.53
N LYS A 74 12.12 -1.13 16.89
CA LYS A 74 11.91 -1.01 15.44
C LYS A 74 11.66 0.45 15.03
N VAL A 75 10.96 1.23 15.86
CA VAL A 75 10.78 2.67 15.67
C VAL A 75 12.13 3.41 15.70
N ASN A 76 12.96 3.15 16.71
CA ASN A 76 14.26 3.82 16.84
C ASN A 76 15.23 3.43 15.71
N GLU A 77 15.23 2.16 15.29
CA GLU A 77 15.99 1.69 14.14
C GLU A 77 15.60 2.46 12.87
N LEU A 78 14.29 2.58 12.61
CA LEU A 78 13.80 3.32 11.45
C LEU A 78 14.15 4.81 11.55
N VAL A 79 14.01 5.44 12.71
CA VAL A 79 14.38 6.86 12.90
C VAL A 79 15.86 7.09 12.61
N GLU A 80 16.75 6.23 13.12
CA GLU A 80 18.18 6.34 12.84
C GLU A 80 18.50 6.07 11.37
N LEU A 81 17.79 5.14 10.70
CA LEU A 81 17.91 4.94 9.25
C LEU A 81 17.50 6.18 8.46
N MET A 82 16.46 6.89 8.90
CA MET A 82 15.94 8.07 8.21
C MET A 82 16.71 9.36 8.53
N LYS A 83 17.63 9.33 9.48
CA LYS A 83 18.41 10.49 9.94
C LYS A 83 19.36 10.99 8.86
N GLY A 84 19.19 12.25 8.46
CA GLY A 84 19.96 12.85 7.37
C GLY A 84 19.51 12.40 5.97
N SER A 85 18.51 11.52 5.87
CA SER A 85 17.94 11.11 4.57
C SER A 85 17.03 12.19 4.00
N THR A 86 17.05 12.37 2.69
CA THR A 86 16.08 13.18 1.93
C THR A 86 15.00 12.32 1.27
N SER A 87 15.17 11.00 1.27
CA SER A 87 14.25 10.05 0.64
C SER A 87 13.20 9.57 1.64
N SER A 88 12.02 9.17 1.16
CA SER A 88 11.05 8.41 1.95
C SER A 88 11.30 6.91 1.84
N VAL A 89 10.81 6.17 2.83
CA VAL A 89 10.76 4.70 2.82
C VAL A 89 9.31 4.28 3.01
N GLU A 90 8.86 3.38 2.15
CA GLU A 90 7.55 2.74 2.29
C GLU A 90 7.62 1.67 3.39
N VAL A 91 6.77 1.78 4.40
CA VAL A 91 6.71 0.86 5.55
C VAL A 91 5.47 -0.04 5.51
N GLY A 92 4.58 0.19 4.55
CA GLY A 92 3.37 -0.59 4.39
C GLY A 92 2.40 0.00 3.37
N ARG A 93 1.21 -0.59 3.33
CA ARG A 93 0.09 -0.23 2.45
C ARG A 93 -1.19 -0.10 3.26
N LEU A 94 -1.95 0.95 3.01
CA LEU A 94 -3.31 1.09 3.51
C LEU A 94 -4.28 0.71 2.40
N CYS A 95 -4.87 -0.47 2.53
CA CYS A 95 -5.84 -1.02 1.59
C CYS A 95 -7.26 -0.71 2.03
N ALA A 96 -8.01 -0.03 1.16
CA ALA A 96 -9.41 0.28 1.31
C ALA A 96 -10.22 -0.46 0.24
N VAL A 97 -11.29 -1.12 0.66
CA VAL A 97 -12.31 -1.66 -0.23
C VAL A 97 -13.52 -0.76 -0.17
N SER A 98 -13.90 -0.14 -1.28
CA SER A 98 -15.09 0.69 -1.39
C SER A 98 -16.12 0.06 -2.32
N GLY A 99 -17.41 0.20 -1.97
CA GLY A 99 -18.52 0.03 -2.89
C GLY A 99 -19.13 1.38 -3.26
N GLU A 100 -20.17 1.37 -4.10
CA GLU A 100 -20.82 2.57 -4.68
C GLU A 100 -21.01 3.77 -3.74
N ASN A 101 -21.26 3.56 -2.44
CA ASN A 101 -21.52 4.65 -1.50
C ASN A 101 -20.74 4.58 -0.16
N ALA A 102 -19.81 3.64 0.02
CA ALA A 102 -19.10 3.52 1.30
C ALA A 102 -17.79 2.73 1.20
N CYS A 103 -16.83 3.11 2.06
CA CYS A 103 -15.72 2.24 2.43
C CYS A 103 -16.27 1.08 3.26
N ILE A 104 -16.08 -0.14 2.77
CA ILE A 104 -16.60 -1.38 3.35
C ILE A 104 -15.57 -1.97 4.33
N VAL A 105 -14.28 -1.90 3.98
CA VAL A 105 -13.18 -2.45 4.80
C VAL A 105 -11.93 -1.58 4.64
N ASN A 106 -11.24 -1.32 5.75
CA ASN A 106 -9.87 -0.80 5.76
C ASN A 106 -8.94 -1.83 6.39
N ALA A 107 -7.82 -2.11 5.74
CA ALA A 107 -6.76 -2.98 6.23
C ALA A 107 -5.42 -2.29 6.04
N GLN A 108 -4.64 -2.19 7.11
CA GLN A 108 -3.27 -1.71 7.04
C GLN A 108 -2.32 -2.90 7.05
N VAL A 109 -1.49 -3.00 6.02
CA VAL A 109 -0.49 -4.05 5.85
C VAL A 109 0.88 -3.41 6.04
N PHE A 110 1.66 -3.90 6.98
CA PHE A 110 3.02 -3.42 7.19
C PHE A 110 4.02 -4.43 6.66
N PHE A 111 5.10 -3.93 6.06
CA PHE A 111 6.22 -4.78 5.68
C PHE A 111 7.05 -5.08 6.95
N ASP A 112 7.44 -6.33 7.12
CA ASP A 112 8.25 -6.75 8.28
C ASP A 112 9.73 -6.62 7.97
#